data_AF-A0AAD7G7U6-F1
#
_entry.id   AF-A0AAD7G7U6-F1
#
_cell.length_a   1.000
_cell.length_b   1.000
_cell.length_c   1.000
_cell.angle_alpha   90.00
_cell.angle_beta   90.00
_cell.angle_gamma   90.00
#
_symmetry.space_group_name_H-M   'P 1'
#
loop_
_entity.id
_entity.type
_entity.pdbx_description
1 polymer ?
#
loop_
_entity_poly.entity_id
_entity_poly.type
_entity_poly.pdbx_seq_one_letter_code
_entity_poly.pdbx_strand_id
1 'polypeptide(L)'
;MMFPGPSEPTTEQYNNVVKIVVEQFKKLYDGKFYSPSYSALKTYTSQFPDAVEFPKFPQTKTLRALGPGFYRLVFRYLKDLWLSVITLVPDVDLTNNEKEISFSGDVESYSHVWVNKRRYGAATQHRGKSAQYAYIDNRVPVRIAYIFRVHVKLGNETKLTAACAVVRRFQHNSIITNFPWDLRATDLCVGVWEAQSVRTLEVVALEQFTGHFVLGSITVREQDLWITIAHDHVRRSQFPCNYPF
;
A
#
# COMPACT_ATOMS: atom_id res chain seq x y z
N MET A 1 13.31 -28.55 -6.27
CA MET A 1 14.44 -27.97 -5.52
C MET A 1 13.84 -27.01 -4.49
N MET A 2 13.78 -27.41 -3.22
CA MET A 2 13.24 -26.61 -2.12
C MET A 2 14.41 -25.84 -1.50
N PHE A 3 14.38 -24.52 -1.51
CA PHE A 3 15.35 -23.72 -0.74
C PHE A 3 14.93 -23.77 0.73
N PRO A 4 15.80 -24.23 1.66
CA PRO A 4 15.48 -24.15 3.07
C PRO A 4 15.27 -22.69 3.45
N GLY A 5 14.22 -22.42 4.24
CA GLY A 5 14.00 -21.10 4.82
C GLY A 5 15.19 -20.68 5.69
N PRO A 6 15.44 -19.38 5.87
CA PRO A 6 16.49 -18.92 6.76
C PRO A 6 16.23 -19.45 8.17
N SER A 7 17.28 -19.96 8.81
CA SER A 7 17.24 -20.41 10.19
C SER A 7 16.78 -19.28 11.10
N GLU A 8 15.94 -19.60 12.08
CA GLU A 8 15.52 -18.65 13.10
C GLU A 8 16.77 -18.12 13.83
N PRO A 9 16.93 -16.78 13.92
CA PRO A 9 18.13 -16.21 14.51
C PRO A 9 18.22 -16.55 16.00
N THR A 10 19.45 -16.75 16.48
CA THR A 10 19.68 -17.00 17.91
C THR A 10 19.38 -15.74 18.73
N THR A 11 19.11 -15.92 20.02
CA THR A 11 18.91 -14.80 20.97
C THR A 11 20.08 -13.81 20.95
N GLU A 12 21.30 -14.30 20.74
CA GLU A 12 22.49 -13.47 20.63
C GLU A 12 22.50 -12.62 19.35
N GLN A 13 22.09 -13.18 18.22
CA GLN A 13 21.93 -12.44 16.96
C GLN A 13 20.85 -11.37 17.07
N TYR A 14 19.73 -11.67 17.73
CA TYR A 14 18.67 -10.70 17.98
C TYR A 14 19.16 -9.55 18.87
N ASN A 15 19.85 -9.88 19.98
CA ASN A 15 20.42 -8.88 20.89
C ASN A 15 21.44 -7.97 20.20
N ASN A 16 22.22 -8.49 19.24
CA ASN A 16 23.15 -7.68 18.46
C ASN A 16 22.43 -6.65 17.56
N VAL A 17 21.32 -7.03 16.93
CA VAL A 17 20.50 -6.10 16.13
C VAL A 17 19.85 -5.04 17.01
N VAL A 18 19.27 -5.46 18.14
CA VAL A 18 18.65 -4.55 19.11
C VAL A 18 19.68 -3.58 19.68
N LYS A 19 20.91 -4.04 19.96
CA LYS A 19 21.99 -3.18 20.48
C LYS A 19 22.35 -2.05 19.51
N ILE A 20 22.43 -2.34 18.21
CA ILE A 20 22.67 -1.31 17.18
C ILE A 20 21.56 -0.25 17.24
N VAL A 21 20.31 -0.68 17.29
CA VAL A 21 19.15 0.22 17.34
C VAL A 21 19.17 1.06 18.64
N VAL A 22 19.41 0.44 19.79
CA VAL A 22 19.50 1.11 21.10
C VAL A 22 20.65 2.12 21.16
N GLU A 23 21.83 1.80 20.61
CA GLU A 23 22.95 2.74 20.56
C GLU A 23 22.67 3.93 19.65
N GLN A 24 21.97 3.73 18.53
CA GLN A 24 21.54 4.83 17.68
C GLN A 24 20.52 5.72 18.41
N PHE A 25 19.57 5.12 19.13
CA PHE A 25 18.62 5.87 19.96
C PHE A 25 19.31 6.68 21.07
N LYS A 26 20.32 6.11 21.75
CA LYS A 26 21.13 6.82 22.75
C LYS A 26 21.87 8.02 22.16
N LYS A 27 22.56 7.83 21.03
CA LYS A 27 23.28 8.92 20.33
C LYS A 27 22.32 10.04 19.87
N LEU A 28 21.12 9.66 19.43
CA LEU A 28 20.06 10.60 19.08
C LEU A 28 19.54 11.38 20.30
N TYR A 29 19.42 10.74 21.46
CA TYR A 29 19.01 11.36 22.71
C TYR A 29 20.05 12.38 23.22
N ASP A 30 21.35 12.11 23.00
CA ASP A 30 22.46 13.01 23.36
C ASP A 30 22.64 14.20 22.39
N GLY A 31 21.69 14.44 21.49
CA GLY A 31 21.75 15.58 20.55
C GLY A 31 22.80 15.44 19.44
N LYS A 32 23.38 14.25 19.23
CA LYS A 32 24.34 14.03 18.15
C LYS A 32 23.60 13.83 16.83
N PHE A 33 23.70 14.82 15.94
CA PHE A 33 23.17 14.74 14.58
C PHE A 33 23.98 13.73 13.75
N TYR A 34 23.31 12.73 13.20
CA TYR A 34 23.91 11.83 12.22
C TYR A 34 23.93 12.54 10.86
N SER A 35 25.11 12.79 10.31
CA SER A 35 25.30 13.10 8.88
C SER A 35 25.91 11.88 8.22
N PRO A 36 25.13 11.04 7.51
CA PRO A 36 25.71 9.94 6.76
C PRO A 36 26.55 10.52 5.60
N SER A 37 27.87 10.39 5.69
CA SER A 37 28.76 10.62 4.54
C SER A 37 28.55 9.50 3.53
N TYR A 38 27.61 9.69 2.60
CA TYR A 38 27.48 8.85 1.42
C TYR A 38 27.65 9.71 0.18
N SER A 39 28.87 9.67 -0.36
CA SER A 39 29.22 10.16 -1.68
C SER A 39 28.59 9.28 -2.75
N ALA A 40 27.99 9.96 -3.74
CA ALA A 40 27.43 9.49 -5.01
C ALA A 40 26.05 8.82 -4.96
N LEU A 41 24.97 9.60 -5.14
CA LEU A 41 23.83 9.17 -5.96
C LEU A 41 23.19 10.35 -6.70
N LYS A 42 23.05 10.16 -8.02
CA LYS A 42 22.48 11.06 -9.02
C LYS A 42 20.99 11.33 -8.76
N THR A 43 20.58 12.56 -9.02
CA THR A 43 19.20 13.04 -9.08
C THR A 43 18.39 12.19 -10.07
N TYR A 44 17.46 11.38 -9.57
CA TYR A 44 16.47 10.68 -10.40
C TYR A 44 15.27 11.60 -10.59
N THR A 45 15.27 12.32 -11.70
CA THR A 45 14.15 13.10 -12.19
C THR A 45 13.25 12.23 -13.06
N SER A 46 11.95 12.46 -12.96
CA SER A 46 10.82 11.81 -13.61
C SER A 46 10.98 11.48 -15.10
N GLN A 47 10.66 10.22 -15.47
CA GLN A 47 10.07 9.77 -16.74
C GLN A 47 10.05 8.23 -16.70
N PHE A 48 8.90 7.60 -16.42
CA PHE A 48 8.76 6.14 -16.61
C PHE A 48 7.43 5.83 -17.31
N PRO A 49 7.45 5.61 -18.64
CA PRO A 49 6.49 4.70 -19.25
C PRO A 49 6.80 3.29 -18.70
N ASP A 50 5.78 2.56 -18.29
CA ASP A 50 5.83 1.23 -17.62
C ASP A 50 6.23 1.22 -16.12
N ALA A 51 5.57 2.06 -15.31
CA ALA A 51 5.76 2.02 -13.84
C ALA A 51 5.15 0.78 -13.16
N VAL A 52 4.18 0.10 -13.80
CA VAL A 52 3.38 -0.97 -13.20
C VAL A 52 3.52 -2.26 -13.99
N GLU A 53 4.05 -3.31 -13.35
CA GLU A 53 4.20 -4.64 -13.96
C GLU A 53 3.34 -5.68 -13.22
N PHE A 54 2.63 -6.51 -13.98
CA PHE A 54 1.78 -7.57 -13.45
C PHE A 54 2.42 -8.96 -13.63
N PRO A 55 2.22 -9.90 -12.70
CA PRO A 55 2.64 -11.27 -12.92
C PRO A 55 1.78 -11.93 -14.01
N LYS A 56 2.34 -12.94 -14.69
CA LYS A 56 1.73 -13.57 -15.87
C LYS A 56 0.38 -14.27 -15.64
N PHE A 57 0.04 -14.61 -14.40
CA PHE A 57 -1.10 -15.46 -14.08
C PHE A 57 -2.14 -14.72 -13.24
N PRO A 58 -3.09 -14.00 -13.87
CA PRO A 58 -4.27 -13.46 -13.19
C PRO A 58 -5.25 -14.58 -12.78
N GLN A 59 -6.10 -14.28 -11.81
CA GLN A 59 -7.31 -15.05 -11.51
C GLN A 59 -8.54 -14.23 -11.87
N THR A 60 -9.42 -14.74 -12.71
CA THR A 60 -10.71 -14.08 -12.97
C THR A 60 -11.57 -14.14 -11.71
N LYS A 61 -12.10 -12.99 -11.29
CA LYS A 61 -13.03 -12.89 -10.17
C LYS A 61 -14.19 -11.97 -10.52
N THR A 62 -15.39 -12.33 -10.09
CA THR A 62 -16.56 -11.46 -10.15
C THR A 62 -16.66 -10.69 -8.84
N LEU A 63 -16.67 -9.36 -8.90
CA LEU A 63 -16.66 -8.49 -7.72
C LEU A 63 -17.85 -8.74 -6.78
N ARG A 64 -19.01 -9.13 -7.32
CA ARG A 64 -20.21 -9.45 -6.53
C ARG A 64 -20.01 -10.69 -5.64
N ALA A 65 -19.20 -11.65 -6.08
CA ALA A 65 -18.89 -12.86 -5.31
C ALA A 65 -17.89 -12.63 -4.17
N LEU A 66 -17.16 -11.50 -4.17
CA LEU A 66 -16.21 -11.16 -3.12
C LEU A 66 -16.87 -10.66 -1.83
N GLY A 67 -18.14 -10.27 -1.90
CA GLY A 67 -18.91 -9.77 -0.77
C GLY A 67 -19.65 -8.47 -1.08
N PRO A 68 -20.46 -7.99 -0.13
CA PRO A 68 -21.24 -6.78 -0.31
C PRO A 68 -20.33 -5.57 -0.50
N GLY A 69 -20.71 -4.69 -1.43
CA GLY A 69 -20.06 -3.39 -1.64
C GLY A 69 -18.84 -3.38 -2.57
N PHE A 70 -18.16 -4.51 -2.82
CA PHE A 70 -16.99 -4.54 -3.73
C PHE A 70 -17.31 -4.06 -5.14
N TYR A 71 -18.43 -4.54 -5.71
CA TYR A 71 -18.89 -4.09 -7.02
C TYR A 71 -19.10 -2.57 -7.04
N ARG A 72 -19.89 -2.04 -6.10
CA ARG A 72 -20.18 -0.60 -6.01
C ARG A 72 -18.92 0.24 -5.84
N LEU A 73 -17.98 -0.24 -5.03
CA LEU A 73 -16.73 0.46 -4.73
C LEU A 73 -15.86 0.61 -5.97
N VAL A 74 -15.61 -0.50 -6.68
CA VAL A 74 -14.80 -0.49 -7.91
C VAL A 74 -15.54 0.21 -9.05
N PHE A 75 -16.85 -0.01 -9.20
CA PHE A 75 -17.66 0.66 -10.21
C PHE A 75 -17.61 2.19 -10.06
N ARG A 76 -17.74 2.72 -8.84
CA ARG A 76 -17.64 4.16 -8.59
C ARG A 76 -16.28 4.72 -9.01
N TYR A 77 -15.21 4.04 -8.61
CA TYR A 77 -13.85 4.43 -9.00
C TYR A 77 -13.68 4.45 -10.53
N LEU A 78 -14.13 3.41 -11.24
CA LEU A 78 -14.03 3.35 -12.71
C LEU A 78 -14.91 4.40 -13.40
N LYS A 79 -16.11 4.64 -12.87
CA LYS A 79 -17.03 5.66 -13.38
C LYS A 79 -16.40 7.05 -13.30
N ASP A 80 -15.77 7.37 -12.16
CA ASP A 80 -15.07 8.64 -11.97
C ASP A 80 -13.83 8.74 -12.88
N LEU A 81 -13.05 7.64 -12.98
CA LEU A 81 -11.84 7.57 -13.80
C LEU A 81 -12.12 7.74 -15.30
N TRP A 82 -13.21 7.19 -15.80
CA TRP A 82 -13.54 7.18 -17.22
C TRP A 82 -14.66 8.14 -17.62
N LEU A 83 -15.08 9.04 -16.70
CA LEU A 83 -16.20 9.97 -16.92
C LEU A 83 -16.03 10.83 -18.17
N SER A 84 -14.79 11.18 -18.54
CA SER A 84 -14.48 11.98 -19.73
C SER A 84 -14.45 11.17 -21.03
N VAL A 85 -14.51 9.84 -20.97
CA VAL A 85 -14.34 8.94 -22.12
C VAL A 85 -15.63 8.18 -22.43
N ILE A 86 -16.30 7.64 -21.41
CA ILE A 86 -17.48 6.78 -21.56
C ILE A 86 -18.52 7.05 -20.46
N THR A 87 -19.78 6.71 -20.73
CA THR A 87 -20.82 6.62 -19.69
C THR A 87 -20.89 5.18 -19.20
N LEU A 88 -20.25 4.90 -18.06
CA LEU A 88 -20.27 3.57 -17.45
C LEU A 88 -21.58 3.37 -16.67
N VAL A 89 -22.33 2.32 -17.03
CA VAL A 89 -23.60 1.95 -16.37
C VAL A 89 -23.50 0.60 -15.66
N PRO A 90 -24.25 0.39 -14.57
CA PRO A 90 -24.36 -0.93 -13.95
C PRO A 90 -24.99 -1.96 -14.88
N ASP A 91 -24.60 -3.22 -14.77
CA ASP A 91 -25.12 -4.33 -15.62
C ASP A 91 -26.58 -4.72 -15.38
N VAL A 92 -27.27 -4.01 -14.48
CA VAL A 92 -28.71 -4.18 -14.27
C VAL A 92 -29.53 -3.21 -15.12
N ASP A 93 -28.90 -2.17 -15.66
CA ASP A 93 -29.54 -1.16 -16.48
C ASP A 93 -29.45 -1.60 -17.95
N LEU A 94 -30.53 -2.24 -18.43
CA LEU A 94 -30.70 -2.60 -19.83
C LEU A 94 -31.13 -1.38 -20.65
N THR A 95 -30.22 -0.42 -20.81
CA THR A 95 -30.45 0.72 -21.71
C THR A 95 -29.94 0.37 -23.11
N ASN A 96 -30.78 0.54 -24.13
CA ASN A 96 -30.43 0.30 -25.54
C ASN A 96 -29.55 1.42 -26.13
N ASN A 97 -28.81 2.15 -25.30
CA ASN A 97 -28.10 3.34 -25.72
C ASN A 97 -26.66 2.95 -26.11
N GLU A 98 -26.30 3.08 -27.39
CA GLU A 98 -24.98 2.66 -27.91
C GLU A 98 -23.79 3.38 -27.25
N LYS A 99 -24.03 4.49 -26.55
CA LYS A 99 -23.01 5.27 -25.83
C LYS A 99 -22.79 4.83 -24.38
N GLU A 100 -23.65 3.96 -23.85
CA GLU A 100 -23.56 3.45 -22.48
C GLU A 100 -22.87 2.09 -22.47
N ILE A 101 -21.91 1.91 -21.56
CA ILE A 101 -21.17 0.66 -21.45
C ILE A 101 -21.48 0.01 -20.11
N SER A 102 -22.04 -1.21 -20.17
CA SER A 102 -22.30 -2.02 -18.99
C SER A 102 -21.01 -2.57 -18.39
N PHE A 103 -20.90 -2.52 -17.05
CA PHE A 103 -19.86 -3.17 -16.29
C PHE A 103 -20.41 -4.39 -15.53
N SER A 104 -20.12 -5.60 -16.00
CA SER A 104 -20.55 -6.87 -15.35
C SER A 104 -19.98 -7.05 -13.94
N GLY A 105 -18.80 -6.49 -13.69
CA GLY A 105 -18.06 -6.68 -12.44
C GLY A 105 -17.00 -7.77 -12.51
N ASP A 106 -16.72 -8.31 -13.69
CA ASP A 106 -15.62 -9.26 -13.88
C ASP A 106 -14.28 -8.53 -13.96
N VAL A 107 -13.32 -8.98 -13.17
CA VAL A 107 -12.00 -8.38 -13.05
C VAL A 107 -10.91 -9.45 -13.02
N GLU A 108 -9.72 -9.08 -13.46
CA GLU A 108 -8.53 -9.88 -13.24
C GLU A 108 -7.96 -9.54 -11.86
N SER A 109 -7.84 -10.54 -10.98
CA SER A 109 -7.27 -10.41 -9.65
C SER A 109 -5.85 -10.94 -9.61
N TYR A 110 -4.95 -10.17 -8.99
CA TYR A 110 -3.54 -10.49 -8.91
C TYR A 110 -3.10 -10.69 -7.46
N SER A 111 -2.19 -11.64 -7.26
CA SER A 111 -1.60 -11.86 -5.93
C SER A 111 -0.61 -10.77 -5.53
N HIS A 112 0.02 -10.12 -6.50
CA HIS A 112 0.94 -9.01 -6.32
C HIS A 112 1.11 -8.25 -7.63
N VAL A 113 1.74 -7.08 -7.56
CA VAL A 113 2.10 -6.21 -8.66
C VAL A 113 3.45 -5.55 -8.34
N TRP A 114 4.20 -5.12 -9.35
CA TRP A 114 5.36 -4.26 -9.14
C TRP A 114 5.01 -2.84 -9.54
N VAL A 115 5.22 -1.89 -8.63
CA VAL A 115 5.11 -0.46 -8.92
C VAL A 115 6.46 0.17 -8.63
N ASN A 116 7.06 0.84 -9.61
CA ASN A 116 8.38 1.44 -9.48
C ASN A 116 9.43 0.45 -8.95
N LYS A 117 9.45 -0.77 -9.50
CA LYS A 117 10.32 -1.90 -9.10
C LYS A 117 10.12 -2.41 -7.66
N ARG A 118 9.09 -1.94 -6.95
CA ARG A 118 8.71 -2.43 -5.62
C ARG A 118 7.51 -3.36 -5.73
N ARG A 119 7.55 -4.48 -5.01
CA ARG A 119 6.49 -5.50 -5.07
C ARG A 119 5.43 -5.24 -4.00
N TYR A 120 4.19 -5.06 -4.42
CA TYR A 120 3.02 -4.89 -3.56
C TYR A 120 2.10 -6.11 -3.68
N GLY A 121 1.61 -6.65 -2.56
CA GLY A 121 0.87 -7.92 -2.51
C GLY A 121 -0.55 -7.79 -1.98
N ALA A 122 -1.45 -8.66 -2.44
CA ALA A 122 -2.81 -8.74 -1.90
C ALA A 122 -2.86 -9.66 -0.67
N ALA A 123 -3.40 -9.18 0.45
CA ALA A 123 -3.59 -9.92 1.70
C ALA A 123 -4.38 -11.22 1.55
N THR A 124 -5.31 -11.23 0.61
CA THR A 124 -6.25 -12.34 0.34
C THR A 124 -5.62 -13.47 -0.46
N GLN A 125 -4.38 -13.30 -0.93
CA GLN A 125 -3.68 -14.25 -1.79
C GLN A 125 -2.41 -14.74 -1.10
N HIS A 126 -2.20 -16.05 -1.04
CA HIS A 126 -1.05 -16.65 -0.33
C HIS A 126 0.30 -16.01 -0.75
N ARG A 127 0.51 -15.84 -2.06
CA ARG A 127 1.75 -15.25 -2.62
C ARG A 127 1.89 -13.74 -2.38
N GLY A 128 0.81 -13.05 -2.00
CA GLY A 128 0.78 -11.61 -1.74
C GLY A 128 0.96 -11.23 -0.27
N LYS A 129 0.72 -12.16 0.65
CA LYS A 129 0.68 -11.89 2.11
C LYS A 129 1.94 -11.21 2.65
N SER A 130 3.13 -11.56 2.15
CA SER A 130 4.39 -10.98 2.63
C SER A 130 4.61 -9.52 2.25
N ALA A 131 3.85 -9.00 1.27
CA ALA A 131 3.95 -7.62 0.77
C ALA A 131 2.61 -6.87 0.85
N GLN A 132 1.75 -7.25 1.80
CA GLN A 132 0.38 -6.72 1.91
C GLN A 132 0.27 -5.34 2.56
N TYR A 133 1.38 -4.78 3.03
CA TYR A 133 1.44 -3.53 3.77
C TYR A 133 2.24 -2.50 2.99
N ALA A 134 1.67 -1.32 2.81
CA ALA A 134 2.23 -0.29 1.94
C ALA A 134 1.81 1.11 2.39
N TYR A 135 2.59 2.11 2.02
CA TYR A 135 2.19 3.51 2.11
C TYR A 135 1.52 3.98 0.83
N ILE A 136 0.45 4.77 0.95
CA ILE A 136 -0.15 5.57 -0.11
C ILE A 136 -0.07 7.07 0.23
N ASP A 137 -0.34 7.96 -0.74
CA ASP A 137 -0.56 9.39 -0.54
C ASP A 137 0.36 10.06 0.50
N ASN A 138 1.68 9.98 0.30
CA ASN A 138 2.67 10.54 1.24
C ASN A 138 2.60 9.97 2.67
N ARG A 139 2.73 8.64 2.79
CA ARG A 139 2.89 7.88 4.05
C ARG A 139 1.62 7.58 4.85
N VAL A 140 0.47 7.46 4.20
CA VAL A 140 -0.69 6.86 4.85
C VAL A 140 -0.56 5.33 4.81
N PRO A 141 -0.44 4.63 5.96
CA PRO A 141 -0.28 3.19 5.94
C PRO A 141 -1.58 2.50 5.61
N VAL A 142 -1.49 1.54 4.71
CA VAL A 142 -2.61 0.72 4.27
C VAL A 142 -2.27 -0.76 4.30
N ARG A 143 -3.33 -1.56 4.43
CA ARG A 143 -3.32 -2.97 4.09
C ARG A 143 -4.01 -3.17 2.74
N ILE A 144 -3.35 -3.85 1.83
CA ILE A 144 -3.86 -4.15 0.49
C ILE A 144 -4.72 -5.42 0.56
N ALA A 145 -6.02 -5.29 0.35
CA ALA A 145 -6.95 -6.43 0.35
C ALA A 145 -6.93 -7.18 -0.98
N TYR A 146 -7.02 -6.44 -2.10
CA TYR A 146 -7.03 -6.97 -3.45
C TYR A 146 -6.28 -6.05 -4.42
N ILE A 147 -5.76 -6.64 -5.49
CA ILE A 147 -5.20 -5.93 -6.64
C ILE A 147 -5.98 -6.39 -7.86
N PHE A 148 -6.50 -5.44 -8.63
CA PHE A 148 -7.34 -5.69 -9.78
C PHE A 148 -6.80 -5.01 -11.05
N ARG A 149 -6.99 -5.70 -12.17
CA ARG A 149 -6.95 -5.10 -13.50
C ARG A 149 -8.33 -5.27 -14.12
N VAL A 150 -8.91 -4.15 -14.51
CA VAL A 150 -10.25 -4.10 -15.08
C VAL A 150 -10.15 -3.79 -16.56
N HIS A 151 -11.01 -4.44 -17.32
CA HIS A 151 -11.04 -4.38 -18.77
C HIS A 151 -12.46 -4.14 -19.23
N VAL A 152 -12.67 -3.06 -19.98
CA VAL A 152 -13.96 -2.75 -20.60
C VAL A 152 -13.75 -2.62 -22.10
N LYS A 153 -14.58 -3.31 -22.88
CA LYS A 153 -14.54 -3.25 -24.35
C LYS A 153 -15.38 -2.06 -24.82
N LEU A 154 -14.80 -1.21 -25.65
CA LEU A 154 -15.45 -0.11 -26.36
C LEU A 154 -15.59 -0.53 -27.82
N GLY A 155 -16.76 -1.05 -28.19
CA GLY A 155 -17.00 -1.63 -29.51
C GLY A 155 -16.13 -2.86 -29.80
N ASN A 156 -15.74 -3.04 -31.06
CA ASN A 156 -15.07 -4.25 -31.52
C ASN A 156 -13.55 -4.30 -31.23
N GLU A 157 -12.87 -3.16 -31.09
CA GLU A 157 -11.40 -3.13 -31.07
C GLU A 157 -10.78 -2.37 -29.91
N THR A 158 -11.46 -1.36 -29.35
CA THR A 158 -10.85 -0.54 -28.29
C THR A 158 -11.09 -1.18 -26.92
N LYS A 159 -10.04 -1.32 -26.12
CA LYS A 159 -10.12 -1.89 -24.76
C LYS A 159 -9.64 -0.85 -23.76
N LEU A 160 -10.56 -0.32 -22.95
CA LEU A 160 -10.20 0.49 -21.80
C LEU A 160 -9.69 -0.43 -20.69
N THR A 161 -8.56 -0.07 -20.11
CA THR A 161 -7.93 -0.82 -19.03
C THR A 161 -7.62 0.10 -17.87
N ALA A 162 -7.97 -0.33 -16.66
CA ALA A 162 -7.61 0.34 -15.43
C ALA A 162 -6.98 -0.65 -14.46
N ALA A 163 -5.99 -0.19 -13.72
CA ALA A 163 -5.36 -0.93 -12.64
C ALA A 163 -5.66 -0.23 -11.32
N CYS A 164 -6.04 -1.00 -10.30
CA CYS A 164 -6.34 -0.45 -8.99
C CYS A 164 -6.12 -1.47 -7.89
N ALA A 165 -5.99 -0.98 -6.66
CA ALA A 165 -5.97 -1.81 -5.46
C ALA A 165 -7.16 -1.45 -4.57
N VAL A 166 -7.73 -2.47 -3.93
CA VAL A 166 -8.65 -2.27 -2.81
C VAL A 166 -7.84 -2.33 -1.52
N VAL A 167 -7.90 -1.26 -0.75
CA VAL A 167 -7.07 -1.08 0.45
C VAL A 167 -7.92 -0.75 1.68
N ARG A 168 -7.33 -0.89 2.85
CA ARG A 168 -7.85 -0.31 4.11
C ARG A 168 -6.77 0.54 4.75
N ARG A 169 -7.06 1.83 4.97
CA ARG A 169 -6.20 2.71 5.78
C ARG A 169 -6.18 2.26 7.22
N PHE A 170 -5.04 2.38 7.88
CA PHE A 170 -4.98 2.21 9.32
C PHE A 170 -5.72 3.35 9.99
N GLN A 171 -6.37 3.06 11.11
CA GLN A 171 -7.10 4.07 11.85
C GLN A 171 -6.16 4.75 12.85
N HIS A 172 -6.07 6.07 12.74
CA HIS A 172 -5.47 6.89 13.78
C HIS A 172 -6.48 7.02 14.92
N ASN A 173 -6.08 6.67 16.14
CA ASN A 173 -6.87 6.92 17.34
C ASN A 173 -6.34 8.20 17.99
N SER A 174 -7.23 9.17 18.23
CA SER A 174 -6.87 10.47 18.83
C SER A 174 -6.46 10.37 20.31
N ILE A 175 -6.64 9.20 20.93
CA ILE A 175 -6.33 8.94 22.36
C ILE A 175 -4.95 8.29 22.52
N ILE A 176 -4.21 8.05 21.42
CA ILE A 176 -2.89 7.43 21.50
C ILE A 176 -1.97 8.30 22.37
N THR A 177 -1.41 7.68 23.40
CA THR A 177 -0.48 8.34 24.33
C THR A 177 0.78 8.75 23.57
N ASN A 178 1.31 9.93 23.87
CA ASN A 178 2.57 10.37 23.27
C ASN A 178 3.68 9.34 23.53
N PHE A 179 4.30 8.85 22.47
CA PHE A 179 5.45 7.96 22.54
C PHE A 179 6.76 8.76 22.65
N PRO A 180 7.82 8.17 23.26
CA PRO A 180 9.10 8.85 23.39
C PRO A 180 9.73 9.31 22.07
N TRP A 181 9.35 8.69 20.95
CA TRP A 181 9.84 9.02 19.62
C TRP A 181 8.96 9.99 18.84
N ASP A 182 7.84 10.48 19.37
CA ASP A 182 6.89 11.32 18.60
C ASP A 182 7.54 12.60 18.08
N LEU A 183 8.40 13.22 18.88
CA LEU A 183 9.20 14.38 18.49
C LEU A 183 10.12 14.11 17.28
N ARG A 184 10.39 12.83 16.99
CA ARG A 184 11.26 12.35 15.91
C ARG A 184 10.54 11.38 14.98
N ALA A 185 9.22 11.23 15.08
CA ALA A 185 8.45 10.26 14.31
C ALA A 185 8.63 10.47 12.80
N THR A 186 8.68 11.74 12.37
CA THR A 186 8.95 12.10 10.98
C THR A 186 10.37 11.70 10.54
N ASP A 187 11.38 11.95 11.37
CA ASP A 187 12.78 11.62 11.09
C ASP A 187 12.99 10.10 10.99
N LEU A 188 12.43 9.38 11.96
CA LEU A 188 12.55 7.93 12.09
C LEU A 188 11.59 7.20 11.13
N CYS A 189 10.64 7.93 10.55
CA CYS A 189 9.59 7.39 9.69
C CYS A 189 8.77 6.32 10.42
N VAL A 190 8.49 6.59 11.70
CA VAL A 190 7.75 5.72 12.61
C VAL A 190 6.38 6.32 12.86
N GLY A 191 5.34 5.49 12.85
CA GLY A 191 3.98 5.87 13.21
C GLY A 191 3.35 4.83 14.13
N VAL A 192 2.40 5.25 14.97
CA VAL A 192 1.64 4.36 15.86
C VAL A 192 0.17 4.41 15.49
N TRP A 193 -0.48 3.25 15.50
CA TRP A 193 -1.85 3.05 15.07
C TRP A 193 -2.53 2.09 16.03
N GLU A 194 -3.86 2.16 16.11
CA GLU A 194 -4.63 1.20 16.90
C GLU A 194 -4.61 -0.18 16.22
N ALA A 195 -4.24 -1.23 16.97
CA ALA A 195 -4.18 -2.56 16.39
C ALA A 195 -5.57 -3.04 15.98
N GLN A 196 -5.64 -3.79 14.87
CA GLN A 196 -6.87 -4.37 14.32
C GLN A 196 -7.93 -3.34 13.87
N SER A 197 -7.72 -2.06 14.12
CA SER A 197 -8.57 -0.94 13.72
C SER A 197 -8.16 -0.45 12.33
N VAL A 198 -8.89 -0.92 11.32
CA VAL A 198 -8.69 -0.52 9.93
C VAL A 198 -9.97 0.12 9.40
N ARG A 199 -9.81 1.19 8.62
CA ARG A 199 -10.94 1.90 8.01
C ARG A 199 -11.68 1.01 7.00
N THR A 200 -12.83 1.50 6.55
CA THR A 200 -13.60 0.90 5.46
C THR A 200 -12.76 0.75 4.20
N LEU A 201 -13.11 -0.23 3.37
CA LEU A 201 -12.43 -0.47 2.09
C LEU A 201 -12.57 0.75 1.18
N GLU A 202 -11.48 1.09 0.50
CA GLU A 202 -11.45 2.09 -0.57
C GLU A 202 -10.65 1.57 -1.77
N VAL A 203 -10.86 2.17 -2.94
CA VAL A 203 -10.10 1.85 -4.16
C VAL A 203 -9.12 2.98 -4.42
N VAL A 204 -7.86 2.60 -4.67
CA VAL A 204 -6.78 3.52 -5.01
C VAL A 204 -6.13 3.11 -6.32
N ALA A 205 -5.60 4.09 -7.05
CA ALA A 205 -4.75 3.81 -8.21
C ALA A 205 -3.43 3.17 -7.74
N LEU A 206 -2.85 2.27 -8.53
CA LEU A 206 -1.61 1.59 -8.13
C LEU A 206 -0.42 2.55 -8.03
N GLU A 207 -0.48 3.64 -8.79
CA GLU A 207 0.49 4.73 -8.82
C GLU A 207 0.53 5.53 -7.51
N GLN A 208 -0.50 5.42 -6.66
CA GLN A 208 -0.51 6.04 -5.33
C GLN A 208 0.39 5.30 -4.33
N PHE A 209 0.86 4.09 -4.64
CA PHE A 209 1.79 3.38 -3.76
C PHE A 209 3.15 4.07 -3.74
N THR A 210 3.55 4.51 -2.54
CA THR A 210 4.77 5.31 -2.32
C THR A 210 5.89 4.53 -1.64
N GLY A 211 5.57 3.45 -0.92
CA GLY A 211 6.59 2.65 -0.26
C GLY A 211 6.08 1.50 0.61
N HIS A 212 6.99 0.87 1.35
CA HIS A 212 6.73 -0.23 2.26
C HIS A 212 7.02 0.16 3.70
N PHE A 213 6.43 -0.57 4.63
CA PHE A 213 6.80 -0.49 6.04
C PHE A 213 6.85 -1.86 6.68
N VAL A 214 7.66 -1.95 7.73
CA VAL A 214 7.60 -3.03 8.70
C VAL A 214 6.50 -2.72 9.68
N LEU A 215 5.63 -3.71 9.93
CA LEU A 215 4.56 -3.63 10.92
C LEU A 215 4.99 -4.39 12.18
N GLY A 216 5.22 -3.66 13.27
CA GLY A 216 5.39 -4.21 14.61
C GLY A 216 4.08 -4.15 15.39
N SER A 217 3.89 -5.07 16.33
CA SER A 217 2.79 -5.00 17.32
C SER A 217 3.39 -4.82 18.71
N ILE A 218 2.80 -3.92 19.51
CA ILE A 218 3.17 -3.69 20.90
C ILE A 218 1.90 -3.59 21.75
N THR A 219 2.02 -3.86 23.04
CA THR A 219 0.92 -3.63 24.00
C THR A 219 1.38 -2.60 25.03
N VAL A 220 0.63 -1.52 25.18
CA VAL A 220 0.94 -0.43 26.13
C VAL A 220 -0.32 -0.13 26.93
N ARG A 221 -0.23 -0.26 28.27
CA ARG A 221 -1.37 -0.01 29.17
C ARG A 221 -2.65 -0.75 28.72
N GLU A 222 -2.51 -2.04 28.43
CA GLU A 222 -3.60 -2.92 27.97
C GLU A 222 -4.19 -2.57 26.60
N GLN A 223 -3.56 -1.65 25.85
CA GLN A 223 -3.93 -1.33 24.47
C GLN A 223 -2.96 -1.98 23.50
N ASP A 224 -3.50 -2.78 22.59
CA ASP A 224 -2.74 -3.33 21.46
C ASP A 224 -2.59 -2.26 20.37
N LEU A 225 -1.35 -1.99 19.99
CA LEU A 225 -0.99 -0.97 19.03
C LEU A 225 -0.10 -1.56 17.94
N TRP A 226 -0.21 -0.95 16.75
CA TRP A 226 0.64 -1.22 15.61
C TRP A 226 1.66 -0.10 15.44
N ILE A 227 2.92 -0.47 15.28
CA ILE A 227 4.00 0.44 14.90
C ILE A 227 4.33 0.20 13.44
N THR A 228 4.30 1.24 12.63
CA THR A 228 4.80 1.20 11.25
C THR A 228 6.16 1.86 11.18
N ILE A 229 7.16 1.17 10.64
CA ILE A 229 8.50 1.70 10.41
C ILE A 229 8.75 1.67 8.90
N ALA A 230 8.95 2.82 8.26
CA ALA A 230 9.21 2.84 6.83
C ALA A 230 10.44 2.00 6.47
N HIS A 231 10.29 1.13 5.49
CA HIS A 231 11.38 0.26 5.01
C HIS A 231 12.20 0.96 3.93
N ASP A 232 11.60 1.91 3.21
CA ASP A 232 12.24 2.71 2.18
C ASP A 232 12.44 4.16 2.62
N HIS A 233 13.69 4.48 2.96
CA HIS A 233 14.14 5.85 3.18
C HIS A 233 14.41 6.53 1.83
N VAL A 234 13.38 7.04 1.16
CA VAL A 234 13.59 8.01 0.07
C VAL A 234 13.89 9.37 0.71
N ARG A 235 14.97 10.06 0.27
CA ARG A 235 15.43 11.32 0.88
C ARG A 235 14.31 12.38 0.95
N ARG A 236 14.36 13.19 2.01
CA ARG A 236 13.50 14.36 2.32
C ARG A 236 13.31 15.38 1.21
N SER A 237 14.13 15.37 0.15
CA SER A 237 14.05 16.36 -0.93
C SER A 237 12.80 16.23 -1.82
N GLN A 238 11.96 15.20 -1.64
CA GLN A 238 10.75 15.00 -2.45
C GLN A 238 9.43 15.01 -1.66
N PHE A 239 9.44 14.99 -0.33
CA PHE A 239 8.19 14.81 0.45
C PHE A 239 8.20 15.64 1.74
N PRO A 240 7.69 16.89 1.72
CA PRO A 240 7.35 17.57 2.95
C PRO A 240 6.25 16.77 3.66
N CYS A 241 6.56 16.18 4.81
CA CYS A 241 5.59 15.50 5.67
C CYS A 241 4.72 16.57 6.34
N ASN A 242 3.76 17.11 5.58
CA ASN A 242 2.73 18.01 6.10
C ASN A 242 1.55 17.16 6.60
N TYR A 243 1.78 16.37 7.65
CA TYR A 243 0.68 15.90 8.48
C TYR A 243 0.83 16.58 9.85
N PRO A 244 -0.25 17.18 10.38
CA PRO A 244 -0.30 17.49 11.80
C PRO A 244 -0.33 16.13 12.51
N PHE A 245 0.81 15.75 13.08
CA PHE A 245 0.86 14.74 14.14
C PHE A 245 0.17 15.31 15.38
#